data_AF-A0A0G2HJZ8-F1
#
_entry.id   AF-A0A0G2HJZ8-F1
#
_cell.length_a   1.000
_cell.length_b   1.000
_cell.length_c   1.000
_cell.angle_alpha   90.00
_cell.angle_beta   90.00
_cell.angle_gamma   90.00
#
_symmetry.space_group_name_H-M   'P 1'
#
loop_
_entity.id
_entity.type
_entity.pdbx_description
1 polymer ?
#
loop_
_entity_poly.entity_id
_entity_poly.type
_entity_poly.pdbx_seq_one_letter_code
_entity_poly.pdbx_strand_id
1 'polypeptide(L)'
;MRVYHYGLAIAREHFPEWDMTPGDQLEETFFLCAMLHDIATTDEARSATVMSFELHGGCIALDILQHDPDGKSSAPKPQAESVAESIVRHQDIEERGRVSLLTQLIQLATIFDNAGHFAEYVHKDTIEDVNGKFPREKWLNCFADTIKKEMGEKPWSTTTRLGVEEFPAMVLGNELMRPYE
;
A
#
# COMPACT_ATOMS: atom_id res chain seq x y z
N MET A 1 -0.39 6.81 5.81
CA MET A 1 -0.87 6.78 7.22
C MET A 1 -2.10 5.90 7.43
N ARG A 2 -3.23 6.11 6.73
CA ARG A 2 -4.44 5.28 6.94
C ARG A 2 -4.20 3.78 6.77
N VAL A 3 -3.56 3.38 5.68
CA VAL A 3 -3.14 2.00 5.41
C VAL A 3 -2.38 1.37 6.59
N TYR A 4 -1.48 2.11 7.22
CA TYR A 4 -0.77 1.63 8.42
C TYR A 4 -1.75 1.33 9.56
N HIS A 5 -2.61 2.28 9.92
CA HIS A 5 -3.55 2.08 11.03
C HIS A 5 -4.58 0.98 10.77
N TYR A 6 -5.09 0.87 9.54
CA TYR A 6 -6.00 -0.22 9.18
C TYR A 6 -5.28 -1.57 9.22
N GLY A 7 -4.05 -1.66 8.72
CA GLY A 7 -3.27 -2.89 8.83
C GLY A 7 -3.01 -3.30 10.28
N LEU A 8 -2.73 -2.36 11.19
CA LEU A 8 -2.60 -2.69 12.62
C LEU A 8 -3.88 -3.27 13.21
N ALA A 9 -5.03 -2.67 12.87
CA ALA A 9 -6.33 -3.17 13.34
C ALA A 9 -6.60 -4.58 12.79
N ILE A 10 -6.40 -4.79 11.49
CA ILE A 10 -6.56 -6.08 10.82
C ILE A 10 -5.64 -7.14 11.46
N ALA A 11 -4.35 -6.83 11.60
CA ALA A 11 -3.37 -7.78 12.13
C ALA A 11 -3.71 -8.20 13.58
N ARG A 12 -4.02 -7.24 14.44
CA ARG A 12 -4.24 -7.51 15.87
C ARG A 12 -5.56 -8.22 16.18
N GLU A 13 -6.62 -7.91 15.43
CA GLU A 13 -7.96 -8.46 15.69
C GLU A 13 -8.22 -9.77 14.92
N HIS A 14 -7.71 -9.90 13.69
CA HIS A 14 -7.99 -11.05 12.82
C HIS A 14 -6.85 -12.06 12.71
N PHE A 15 -5.62 -11.65 13.04
CA PHE A 15 -4.42 -12.50 12.98
C PHE A 15 -3.57 -12.42 14.25
N PRO A 16 -4.16 -12.66 15.45
CA PRO A 16 -3.43 -12.53 16.71
C PRO A 16 -2.23 -13.48 16.81
N GLU A 17 -2.20 -14.57 16.03
CA GLU A 17 -1.07 -15.50 15.94
C GLU A 17 0.18 -14.90 15.27
N TRP A 18 0.06 -13.74 14.61
CA TRP A 18 1.19 -13.00 14.08
C TRP A 18 1.96 -12.24 15.17
N ASP A 19 1.39 -12.14 16.38
CA ASP A 19 2.00 -11.54 17.58
C ASP A 19 2.56 -10.12 17.35
N MET A 20 1.85 -9.32 16.54
CA MET A 20 2.23 -7.93 16.24
C MET A 20 1.89 -7.00 17.40
N THR A 21 2.92 -6.61 18.15
CA THR A 21 2.84 -5.78 19.34
C THR A 21 3.38 -4.36 19.12
N PRO A 22 2.92 -3.36 19.89
CA PRO A 22 3.42 -1.99 19.78
C PRO A 22 4.94 -1.87 19.96
N GLY A 23 5.62 -1.31 18.97
CA GLY A 23 7.06 -1.05 18.95
C GLY A 23 7.92 -2.24 18.56
N ASP A 24 7.35 -3.35 18.11
CA ASP A 24 8.13 -4.50 17.65
C ASP A 24 8.64 -4.34 16.22
N GLN A 25 9.51 -5.28 15.82
CA GLN A 25 10.14 -5.25 14.49
C GLN A 25 9.14 -5.45 13.36
N LEU A 26 8.06 -6.21 13.57
CA LEU A 26 7.07 -6.49 12.53
C LEU A 26 6.20 -5.25 12.27
N GLU A 27 5.75 -4.57 13.34
CA GLU A 27 5.05 -3.29 13.26
C GLU A 27 5.92 -2.23 12.59
N GLU A 28 7.19 -2.11 12.97
CA GLU A 28 8.12 -1.16 12.33
C GLU A 28 8.29 -1.46 10.84
N THR A 29 8.48 -2.74 10.47
CA THR A 29 8.61 -3.15 9.07
C THR A 29 7.34 -2.84 8.28
N PHE A 30 6.17 -3.05 8.88
CA PHE A 30 4.89 -2.69 8.27
C PHE A 30 4.69 -1.18 8.15
N PHE A 31 5.13 -0.40 9.13
CA PHE A 31 5.15 1.05 9.04
C PHE A 31 5.98 1.53 7.84
N LEU A 32 7.20 1.02 7.68
CA LEU A 32 8.06 1.35 6.54
C LEU A 32 7.39 1.02 5.21
N CYS A 33 6.81 -0.18 5.10
CA CYS A 33 6.10 -0.61 3.90
C CYS A 33 4.90 0.30 3.60
N ALA A 34 4.05 0.58 4.59
CA ALA A 34 2.88 1.43 4.42
C ALA A 34 3.23 2.87 4.05
N MET A 35 4.36 3.40 4.52
CA MET A 35 4.82 4.75 4.15
C MET A 35 5.39 4.82 2.73
N LEU A 36 5.98 3.73 2.24
CA LEU A 36 6.73 3.73 0.98
C LEU A 36 5.98 3.06 -0.19
N HIS A 37 4.89 2.33 0.04
CA HIS A 37 4.26 1.53 -1.02
C HIS A 37 3.83 2.31 -2.27
N ASP A 38 3.38 3.55 -2.08
CA ASP A 38 2.97 4.45 -3.16
C ASP A 38 4.05 5.48 -3.55
N ILE A 39 5.31 5.35 -3.09
CA ILE A 39 6.35 6.37 -3.32
C ILE A 39 6.58 6.69 -4.81
N ALA A 40 6.44 5.69 -5.67
CA ALA A 40 6.61 5.80 -7.12
C ALA A 40 5.38 6.35 -7.86
N THR A 41 4.30 6.70 -7.15
CA THR A 41 3.12 7.35 -7.73
C THR A 41 3.30 8.84 -7.95
N THR A 42 4.27 9.46 -7.28
CA THR A 42 4.59 10.88 -7.44
C THR A 42 4.95 11.19 -8.90
N ASP A 43 4.62 12.39 -9.38
CA ASP A 43 4.89 12.76 -10.78
C ASP A 43 6.39 12.67 -11.12
N GLU A 44 7.28 13.01 -10.18
CA GLU A 44 8.73 12.90 -10.34
C GLU A 44 9.18 11.44 -10.48
N ALA A 45 8.81 10.56 -9.53
CA ALA A 45 9.23 9.16 -9.59
C ALA A 45 8.59 8.41 -10.77
N ARG A 46 7.32 8.71 -11.08
CA ARG A 46 6.59 8.06 -12.17
C ARG A 46 7.20 8.39 -13.54
N SER A 47 7.61 9.64 -13.75
CA SER A 47 8.23 10.11 -14.99
C SER A 47 9.73 9.76 -15.12
N ALA A 48 10.40 9.42 -14.01
CA ALA A 48 11.81 9.02 -14.00
C ALA A 48 12.06 7.60 -14.54
N THR A 49 11.01 6.82 -14.82
CA THR A 49 11.13 5.41 -15.20
C THR A 49 10.08 4.99 -16.24
N VAL A 50 10.36 3.90 -16.96
CA VAL A 50 9.37 3.18 -17.79
C VAL A 50 8.83 1.91 -17.13
N MET A 51 9.30 1.59 -15.92
CA MET A 51 8.80 0.47 -15.12
C MET A 51 7.46 0.80 -14.47
N SER A 52 6.65 -0.23 -14.21
CA SER A 52 5.44 -0.10 -13.38
C SER A 52 5.79 0.53 -12.02
N PHE A 53 4.92 1.39 -11.50
CA PHE A 53 5.20 2.12 -10.26
C PHE A 53 5.45 1.19 -9.07
N GLU A 54 4.82 0.02 -9.01
CA GLU A 54 5.03 -0.96 -7.94
C GLU A 54 6.47 -1.50 -7.95
N LEU A 55 6.98 -1.79 -9.16
CA LEU A 55 8.36 -2.25 -9.36
C LEU A 55 9.36 -1.15 -9.01
N HIS A 56 9.12 0.06 -9.52
CA HIS A 56 10.01 1.19 -9.26
C HIS A 56 9.98 1.62 -7.78
N GLY A 57 8.81 1.58 -7.15
CA GLY A 57 8.61 1.86 -5.74
C GLY A 57 9.39 0.89 -4.86
N GLY A 58 9.40 -0.40 -5.21
CA GLY A 58 10.25 -1.40 -4.56
C GLY A 58 11.74 -1.07 -4.67
N CYS A 59 12.21 -0.63 -5.85
CA CYS A 59 13.59 -0.19 -6.04
C CYS A 59 13.93 1.05 -5.19
N ILE A 60 13.07 2.07 -5.21
CA ILE A 60 13.25 3.29 -4.41
C ILE A 60 13.30 2.95 -2.93
N ALA A 61 12.37 2.12 -2.45
CA ALA A 61 12.31 1.75 -1.04
C ALA A 61 13.55 0.97 -0.61
N LEU A 62 14.03 0.03 -1.42
CA LEU A 62 15.27 -0.69 -1.14
C LEU A 62 16.47 0.26 -1.04
N ASP A 63 16.55 1.22 -1.96
CA ASP A 63 17.64 2.21 -1.98
C ASP A 63 17.59 3.11 -0.74
N ILE A 64 16.42 3.69 -0.40
CA ILE A 64 16.23 4.51 0.80
C ILE A 64 16.66 3.76 2.07
N LEU A 65 16.33 2.46 2.16
CA LEU A 65 16.58 1.66 3.35
C LEU A 65 18.01 1.10 3.44
N GLN A 66 18.74 1.00 2.33
CA GLN A 66 20.10 0.45 2.27
C GLN A 66 21.18 1.50 2.01
N HIS A 67 20.83 2.65 1.44
CA HIS A 67 21.75 3.70 1.03
C HIS A 67 21.18 5.08 1.38
N ASP A 68 21.48 5.57 2.58
CA ASP A 68 21.30 6.99 2.92
C ASP A 68 22.24 7.89 2.06
N PRO A 69 22.14 9.22 2.14
CA PRO A 69 23.00 10.12 1.36
C PRO A 69 24.51 9.97 1.60
N ASP A 70 24.93 9.35 2.71
CA ASP A 70 26.32 9.02 3.02
C ASP A 70 26.69 7.57 2.63
N GLY A 71 25.76 6.83 2.03
CA GLY A 71 25.92 5.42 1.65
C GLY A 71 25.79 4.43 2.80
N LYS A 72 25.13 4.81 3.91
CA LYS A 72 24.91 3.96 5.09
C LYS A 72 23.54 3.29 5.03
N SER A 73 23.46 2.09 5.61
CA SER A 73 22.21 1.34 5.75
C SER A 73 21.35 1.92 6.86
N SER A 74 20.12 2.30 6.54
CA SER A 74 19.13 2.80 7.52
C SER A 74 18.34 1.68 8.19
N ALA A 75 18.27 0.50 7.55
CA ALA A 75 17.60 -0.69 8.07
C ALA A 75 18.45 -1.96 7.86
N PRO A 76 18.28 -3.03 8.65
CA PRO A 76 18.85 -4.33 8.33
C PRO A 76 18.41 -4.81 6.95
N LYS A 77 19.34 -5.38 6.18
CA LYS A 77 19.08 -5.85 4.81
C LYS A 77 17.82 -6.73 4.66
N PRO A 78 17.56 -7.73 5.53
CA PRO A 78 16.34 -8.54 5.42
C PRO A 78 15.04 -7.73 5.59
N GLN A 79 15.06 -6.67 6.40
CA GLN A 79 13.91 -5.78 6.56
C GLN A 79 13.68 -4.97 5.29
N ALA A 80 14.75 -4.39 4.72
CA ALA A 80 14.68 -3.62 3.49
C ALA A 80 14.21 -4.47 2.29
N GLU A 81 14.72 -5.69 2.15
CA GLU A 81 14.29 -6.62 1.11
C GLU A 81 12.82 -7.05 1.30
N SER A 82 12.38 -7.27 2.54
CA SER A 82 10.98 -7.60 2.86
C SER A 82 10.01 -6.46 2.50
N VAL A 83 10.40 -5.22 2.80
CA VAL A 83 9.66 -4.01 2.40
C VAL A 83 9.61 -3.92 0.87
N ALA A 84 10.75 -4.04 0.20
CA ALA A 84 10.82 -3.93 -1.27
C ALA A 84 9.95 -4.99 -1.97
N GLU A 85 10.05 -6.27 -1.58
CA GLU A 85 9.21 -7.36 -2.10
C GLU A 85 7.72 -7.08 -1.89
N SER A 86 7.36 -6.60 -0.70
CA SER A 86 5.96 -6.31 -0.37
C SER A 86 5.41 -5.12 -1.17
N ILE A 87 6.22 -4.11 -1.45
CA ILE A 87 5.84 -2.98 -2.32
C ILE A 87 5.69 -3.45 -3.76
N VAL A 88 6.61 -4.27 -4.29
CA VAL A 88 6.49 -4.81 -5.65
C VAL A 88 5.18 -5.56 -5.85
N ARG A 89 4.69 -6.23 -4.79
CA ARG A 89 3.54 -7.13 -4.85
C ARG A 89 2.27 -6.58 -4.19
N HIS A 90 2.23 -5.31 -3.79
CA HIS A 90 1.08 -4.77 -3.04
C HIS A 90 -0.21 -4.66 -3.88
N GLN A 91 -0.11 -4.69 -5.22
CA GLN A 91 -1.24 -4.77 -6.15
C GLN A 91 -1.41 -6.18 -6.79
N ASP A 92 -0.53 -7.13 -6.47
CA ASP A 92 -0.54 -8.51 -6.98
C ASP A 92 -1.57 -9.37 -6.22
N ILE A 93 -2.85 -9.00 -6.33
CA ILE A 93 -3.96 -9.69 -5.67
C ILE A 93 -4.39 -10.88 -6.55
N GLU A 94 -3.81 -12.04 -6.27
CA GLU A 94 -3.98 -13.26 -7.06
C GLU A 94 -4.73 -14.36 -6.28
N GLU A 95 -5.49 -15.21 -6.97
CA GLU A 95 -6.22 -16.32 -6.35
C GLU A 95 -5.33 -17.50 -5.92
N ARG A 96 -4.09 -17.56 -6.42
CA ARG A 96 -3.20 -18.72 -6.25
C ARG A 96 -1.79 -18.30 -5.85
N GLY A 97 -1.13 -19.18 -5.10
CA GLY A 97 0.26 -19.01 -4.69
C GLY A 97 0.40 -18.68 -3.20
N ARG A 98 1.55 -18.13 -2.83
CA ARG A 98 1.84 -17.64 -1.48
C ARG A 98 2.56 -16.30 -1.57
N VAL A 99 2.32 -15.47 -0.57
CA VAL A 99 3.01 -14.21 -0.32
C VAL A 99 3.55 -14.20 1.11
N SER A 100 4.45 -13.27 1.43
CA SER A 100 4.87 -13.08 2.82
C SER A 100 3.71 -12.53 3.67
N LEU A 101 3.80 -12.67 4.99
CA LEU A 101 2.85 -12.05 5.92
C LEU A 101 2.75 -10.54 5.69
N LEU A 102 3.90 -9.87 5.56
CA LEU A 102 3.97 -8.42 5.32
C LEU A 102 3.26 -8.03 4.02
N THR A 103 3.49 -8.80 2.96
CA THR A 103 2.84 -8.61 1.65
C THR A 103 1.33 -8.80 1.74
N GLN A 104 0.87 -9.84 2.45
CA GLN A 104 -0.56 -10.07 2.64
C GLN A 104 -1.22 -8.92 3.41
N LEU A 105 -0.54 -8.41 4.46
CA LEU A 105 -1.07 -7.34 5.28
C LEU A 105 -1.18 -6.02 4.51
N ILE A 106 -0.15 -5.65 3.72
CA ILE A 106 -0.22 -4.44 2.90
C ILE A 106 -1.33 -4.55 1.85
N GLN A 107 -1.52 -5.71 1.22
CA GLN A 107 -2.62 -5.94 0.27
C GLN A 107 -4.00 -5.77 0.92
N LEU A 108 -4.22 -6.33 2.11
CA LEU A 108 -5.48 -6.20 2.84
C LEU A 108 -5.76 -4.73 3.22
N ALA A 109 -4.74 -4.03 3.71
CA ALA A 109 -4.90 -2.65 4.15
C ALA A 109 -5.12 -1.66 2.98
N THR A 110 -4.43 -1.84 1.85
CA THR A 110 -4.59 -0.99 0.67
C THR A 110 -5.94 -1.22 -0.02
N ILE A 111 -6.36 -2.47 -0.21
CA ILE A 111 -7.65 -2.77 -0.85
C ILE A 111 -8.83 -2.32 0.03
N PHE A 112 -8.68 -2.38 1.36
CA PHE A 112 -9.64 -1.80 2.29
C PHE A 112 -9.77 -0.28 2.12
N ASP A 113 -8.67 0.48 2.10
CA ASP A 113 -8.73 1.96 1.96
C ASP A 113 -9.19 2.41 0.58
N ASN A 114 -8.84 1.66 -0.47
CA ASN A 114 -9.05 2.02 -1.87
C ASN A 114 -10.40 1.56 -2.41
N ALA A 115 -10.82 0.33 -2.10
CA ALA A 115 -12.04 -0.29 -2.64
C ALA A 115 -13.10 -0.62 -1.58
N GLY A 116 -12.78 -0.49 -0.28
CA GLY A 116 -13.73 -0.81 0.79
C GLY A 116 -13.98 -2.30 0.97
N HIS A 117 -13.13 -3.16 0.39
CA HIS A 117 -13.20 -4.61 0.56
C HIS A 117 -12.78 -4.99 1.98
N PHE A 118 -13.29 -6.13 2.47
CA PHE A 118 -13.07 -6.60 3.85
C PHE A 118 -13.55 -5.58 4.90
N ALA A 119 -14.69 -4.94 4.63
CA ALA A 119 -15.29 -3.94 5.52
C ALA A 119 -15.50 -4.49 6.94
N GLU A 120 -15.74 -5.79 7.06
CA GLU A 120 -15.92 -6.51 8.32
C GLU A 120 -14.63 -6.69 9.14
N TYR A 121 -13.45 -6.35 8.58
CA TYR A 121 -12.17 -6.50 9.28
C TYR A 121 -11.78 -5.29 10.15
N VAL A 122 -12.48 -4.16 10.00
CA VAL A 122 -12.17 -2.93 10.75
C VAL A 122 -13.46 -2.35 11.31
N HIS A 123 -13.54 -2.23 12.62
CA HIS A 123 -14.71 -1.64 13.28
C HIS A 123 -14.93 -0.19 12.85
N LYS A 124 -16.19 0.22 12.72
CA LYS A 124 -16.57 1.56 12.26
C LYS A 124 -15.90 2.69 13.06
N ASP A 125 -15.84 2.57 14.38
CA ASP A 125 -15.23 3.59 15.25
C ASP A 125 -13.73 3.77 14.94
N THR A 126 -13.03 2.70 14.55
CA THR A 126 -11.64 2.77 14.10
C THR A 126 -11.54 3.52 12.76
N ILE A 127 -12.48 3.30 11.84
CA ILE A 127 -12.56 4.03 10.56
C ILE A 127 -12.79 5.53 10.81
N GLU A 128 -13.72 5.87 11.72
CA GLU A 128 -14.02 7.25 12.10
C GLU A 128 -12.80 7.94 12.74
N ASP A 129 -12.12 7.31 13.70
CA ASP A 129 -10.93 7.87 14.35
C ASP A 129 -9.76 8.05 13.37
N VAL A 130 -9.50 7.04 12.52
CA VAL A 130 -8.40 7.09 11.54
C VAL A 130 -8.63 8.18 10.50
N ASN A 131 -9.82 8.27 9.90
CA ASN A 131 -10.11 9.34 8.92
C ASN A 131 -10.21 10.72 9.59
N GLY A 132 -10.63 10.80 10.85
CA GLY A 132 -10.63 12.03 11.63
C GLY A 132 -9.23 12.59 11.87
N LYS A 133 -8.23 11.72 12.05
CA LYS A 133 -6.80 12.11 12.22
C LYS A 133 -6.05 12.25 10.90
N PHE A 134 -6.40 11.45 9.89
CA PHE A 134 -5.75 11.43 8.58
C PHE A 134 -6.81 11.58 7.48
N PRO A 135 -7.26 12.82 7.22
CA PRO A 135 -8.31 13.10 6.24
C PRO A 135 -8.03 12.48 4.87
N ARG A 136 -9.10 12.13 4.14
CA ARG A 136 -9.00 11.49 2.83
C ARG A 136 -8.64 12.46 1.71
N GLU A 137 -9.07 13.71 1.82
CA GLU A 137 -8.80 14.76 0.85
C GLU A 137 -9.17 14.34 -0.58
N LYS A 138 -10.40 13.82 -0.76
CA LYS A 138 -10.87 13.26 -2.05
C LYS A 138 -10.03 12.08 -2.56
N TRP A 139 -9.61 11.21 -1.66
CA TRP A 139 -8.71 10.08 -1.96
C TRP A 139 -9.18 9.23 -3.13
N LEU A 140 -10.48 8.92 -3.24
CA LEU A 140 -10.96 8.05 -4.32
C LEU A 140 -10.67 8.65 -5.71
N ASN A 141 -10.82 9.98 -5.85
CA ASN A 141 -10.51 10.66 -7.10
C ASN A 141 -8.99 10.73 -7.31
N CYS A 142 -8.23 11.06 -6.26
CA CYS A 142 -6.77 11.13 -6.32
C CYS A 142 -6.15 9.81 -6.80
N PHE A 143 -6.59 8.70 -6.20
CA PHE A 143 -6.06 7.38 -6.53
C PHE A 143 -6.54 6.88 -7.90
N ALA A 144 -7.82 7.09 -8.25
CA ALA A 144 -8.32 6.74 -9.57
C ALA A 144 -7.60 7.51 -10.70
N ASP A 145 -7.30 8.80 -10.49
CA ASP A 145 -6.53 9.58 -11.45
C ASP A 145 -5.07 9.13 -11.53
N THR A 146 -4.48 8.74 -10.40
CA THR A 146 -3.12 8.17 -10.35
C THR A 146 -3.04 6.86 -11.15
N ILE A 147 -4.00 5.95 -10.97
CA ILE A 147 -4.10 4.71 -11.74
C ILE A 147 -4.21 5.00 -13.24
N LYS A 148 -5.10 5.92 -13.64
CA LYS A 148 -5.27 6.31 -15.04
C LYS A 148 -4.00 6.90 -15.65
N LYS A 149 -3.28 7.74 -14.90
CA LYS A 149 -1.98 8.29 -15.32
C LYS A 149 -0.96 7.18 -15.54
N GLU A 150 -0.79 6.28 -14.58
CA GLU A 150 0.14 5.16 -14.70
C GLU A 150 -0.14 4.31 -15.94
N MET A 151 -1.40 3.91 -16.16
CA MET A 151 -1.77 3.11 -17.33
C MET A 151 -1.67 3.88 -18.66
N GLY A 152 -1.92 5.20 -18.64
CA GLY A 152 -1.80 6.06 -19.82
C GLY A 152 -0.35 6.32 -20.22
N GLU A 153 0.52 6.57 -19.25
CA GLU A 153 1.96 6.80 -19.45
C GLU A 153 2.70 5.49 -19.73
N LYS A 154 2.25 4.38 -19.11
CA LYS A 154 2.85 3.05 -19.20
C LYS A 154 1.76 2.00 -19.47
N PRO A 155 1.33 1.84 -20.74
CA PRO A 155 0.28 0.88 -21.11
C PRO A 155 0.65 -0.60 -20.88
N TRP A 156 1.91 -0.88 -20.56
CA TRP A 156 2.44 -2.21 -20.19
C TRP A 156 2.60 -2.40 -18.68
N SER A 157 2.22 -1.41 -17.86
CA SER A 157 2.38 -1.46 -16.40
C SER A 157 1.60 -2.63 -15.80
N THR A 158 2.08 -3.11 -14.65
CA THR A 158 1.47 -4.20 -13.87
C THR A 158 0.04 -3.84 -13.46
N THR A 159 -0.21 -2.56 -13.16
CA THR A 159 -1.53 -2.01 -12.83
C THR A 159 -2.61 -2.36 -13.85
N THR A 160 -2.27 -2.48 -15.14
CA THR A 160 -3.24 -2.86 -16.19
C THR A 160 -3.85 -4.25 -15.98
N ARG A 161 -3.21 -5.14 -15.21
CA ARG A 161 -3.73 -6.48 -14.86
C ARG A 161 -5.00 -6.42 -14.02
N LEU A 162 -5.23 -5.30 -13.32
CA LEU A 162 -6.44 -5.06 -12.52
C LEU A 162 -7.62 -4.54 -13.36
N GLY A 163 -7.39 -4.28 -14.65
CA GLY A 163 -8.38 -3.77 -15.60
C GLY A 163 -8.30 -2.25 -15.76
N VAL A 164 -8.24 -1.80 -17.02
CA VAL A 164 -8.00 -0.38 -17.37
C VAL A 164 -9.16 0.51 -16.95
N GLU A 165 -10.38 0.02 -17.07
CA GLU A 165 -11.59 0.75 -16.65
C GLU A 165 -12.13 0.20 -15.32
N GLU A 166 -11.97 -1.10 -15.10
CA GLU A 166 -12.49 -1.83 -13.96
C GLU A 166 -11.83 -1.36 -12.66
N PHE A 167 -10.51 -1.18 -12.65
CA PHE A 167 -9.81 -0.81 -11.43
C PHE A 167 -10.14 0.62 -10.96
N PRO A 168 -10.08 1.66 -11.81
CA PRO A 168 -10.56 2.99 -11.43
C PRO A 168 -12.04 3.01 -11.03
N ALA A 169 -12.90 2.25 -11.72
CA ALA A 169 -14.32 2.18 -11.39
C ALA A 169 -14.56 1.54 -10.01
N MET A 170 -13.82 0.49 -9.67
CA MET A 170 -13.85 -0.16 -8.36
C MET A 170 -13.47 0.84 -7.24
N VAL A 171 -12.40 1.61 -7.44
CA VAL A 171 -11.99 2.66 -6.49
C VAL A 171 -13.08 3.71 -6.31
N LEU A 172 -13.59 4.29 -7.39
CA LEU A 172 -14.66 5.31 -7.34
C LEU A 172 -15.99 4.77 -6.79
N GLY A 173 -16.18 3.46 -6.87
CA GLY A 173 -17.32 2.71 -6.34
C GLY A 173 -17.26 2.43 -4.84
N ASN A 174 -16.17 2.77 -4.14
CA ASN A 174 -16.01 2.49 -2.71
C ASN A 174 -17.05 3.21 -1.83
N GLU A 175 -18.13 2.50 -1.48
CA GLU A 175 -19.22 3.01 -0.65
C GLU A 175 -18.84 3.10 0.83
N LEU A 176 -17.95 2.21 1.31
CA LEU A 176 -17.49 2.20 2.69
C LEU A 176 -16.82 3.52 3.06
N MET A 177 -15.96 4.02 2.17
CA MET A 177 -15.15 5.21 2.43
C MET A 177 -15.80 6.53 1.97
N ARG A 178 -16.87 6.47 1.17
CA ARG A 178 -17.58 7.63 0.64
C ARG A 178 -18.02 8.66 1.70
N PRO A 179 -18.47 8.27 2.92
CA PRO A 179 -18.83 9.23 3.97
C PRO A 179 -17.66 10.07 4.51
N TYR A 180 -16.41 9.69 4.20
CA TYR A 180 -15.20 10.29 4.77
C TYR A 180 -14.36 11.08 3.73
N GLU A 181 -14.86 11.22 2.50
CA GLU A 181 -14.18 11.90 1.37
C GLU A 181 -13.97 13.41 1.55
#